data_AF-A0A523XJT3-F1
#
_entry.id   AF-A0A523XJT3-F1
#
_cell.length_a   1.000
_cell.length_b   1.000
_cell.length_c   1.000
_cell.angle_alpha   90.00
_cell.angle_beta   90.00
_cell.angle_gamma   90.00
#
_symmetry.space_group_name_H-M   'P 1'
#
loop_
_entity.id
_entity.type
_entity.pdbx_description
1 polymer ?
#
loop_
_entity_poly.entity_id
_entity_poly.type
_entity_poly.pdbx_seq_one_letter_code
_entity_poly.pdbx_strand_id
1 'polypeptide(L)'
;MMFVGGIYHGKDERKYLAVYNFQHDVYIKPPSSFENIQHLDHFSYKRGNKKGGADVFLINEIPDNPEVKINKEVMLIGDKVHIDEKKPTSKLKIYYQPELLETVPKIYDIQHQILNLPKEIEREVIVMSNADIVYFCGDDIAKAHRGSKIERVEKIIPKTEVRYIKPEKMLTGGKQWFVPSCKLQANIDFGKGCISGWIPIKGASFDGKFFTNYLSSPNSECEYCYAKRRHRTFPKTIYEFDKQRLVEELSGKCKLNFNDWKSELGKPVDILRFGKRTETGAPFTRRQFIGTLEAMAETGTKGIIPTKYLEYNREIAELLKKTNSVVLYSIGDFDEFEKGAGMHGCNNEFRLEQAIKYHRAGANSLLYLHIIGHKPPGKKENEFLKIAEKHKIKVQILPIRFPNKDLIERMTGKKWEYLKGGLKRNQNQSMLPGFDDYGSYVFKEKILCPEKIHSSWLEMINDNNGRIRMCHHTLENTYCGGCFQAKGEIT
;
A
#
# COMPACT_ATOMS: atom_id res chain seq x y z
N MET A 1 3.12 3.70 -6.96
CA MET A 1 4.54 3.81 -7.32
C MET A 1 4.69 2.97 -8.56
N MET A 2 5.11 3.54 -9.68
CA MET A 2 5.34 2.77 -10.90
C MET A 2 6.68 2.05 -10.75
N PHE A 3 6.75 0.77 -11.15
CA PHE A 3 8.04 0.10 -11.25
C PHE A 3 8.88 0.74 -12.36
N VAL A 4 10.20 0.56 -12.29
CA VAL A 4 11.12 0.96 -13.36
C VAL A 4 11.67 -0.33 -13.95
N GLY A 5 11.84 -0.37 -15.27
CA GLY A 5 12.34 -1.55 -15.96
C GLY A 5 12.97 -1.22 -17.30
N GLY A 6 13.55 -2.24 -17.93
CA GLY A 6 14.12 -2.18 -19.27
C GLY A 6 13.52 -3.26 -20.17
N ILE A 7 13.43 -2.98 -21.46
CA ILE A 7 13.05 -3.96 -22.48
C ILE A 7 14.29 -4.45 -23.21
N TYR A 8 14.35 -5.75 -23.47
CA TYR A 8 15.40 -6.39 -24.24
C TYR A 8 14.79 -7.15 -25.42
N HIS A 9 15.37 -6.96 -26.59
CA HIS A 9 15.01 -7.65 -27.82
C HIS A 9 16.03 -8.75 -28.08
N GLY A 10 15.59 -10.00 -27.98
CA GLY A 10 16.37 -11.19 -28.27
C GLY A 10 16.27 -11.63 -29.72
N LYS A 11 16.70 -12.87 -29.99
CA LYS A 11 16.56 -13.48 -31.32
C LYS A 11 15.10 -13.88 -31.57
N ASP A 12 14.76 -14.10 -32.83
CA ASP A 12 13.44 -14.57 -33.26
C ASP A 12 12.29 -13.68 -32.74
N GLU A 13 12.52 -12.36 -32.71
CA GLU A 13 11.57 -11.35 -32.21
C GLU A 13 11.16 -11.49 -30.73
N ARG A 14 11.84 -12.36 -29.96
CA ARG A 14 11.61 -12.51 -28.53
C ARG A 14 11.86 -11.18 -27.81
N LYS A 15 10.97 -10.85 -26.87
CA LYS A 15 11.11 -9.66 -26.03
C LYS A 15 11.14 -10.07 -24.57
N TYR A 16 11.93 -9.35 -23.80
CA TYR A 16 12.06 -9.57 -22.38
C TYR A 16 11.93 -8.27 -21.61
N LEU A 17 11.35 -8.36 -20.42
CA LEU A 17 11.16 -7.25 -19.50
C LEU A 17 11.97 -7.52 -18.23
N ALA A 18 12.95 -6.66 -17.94
CA ALA A 18 13.59 -6.63 -16.63
C ALA A 18 12.87 -5.59 -15.76
N VAL A 19 12.41 -5.98 -14.57
CA VAL A 19 11.76 -5.05 -13.62
C VAL A 19 12.63 -4.90 -12.38
N TYR A 20 13.01 -3.66 -12.05
CA TYR A 20 13.99 -3.37 -11.01
C TYR A 20 13.38 -3.15 -9.63
N ASN A 21 14.11 -3.62 -8.61
CA ASN A 21 13.84 -3.39 -7.21
C ASN A 21 15.08 -2.89 -6.46
N PHE A 22 14.91 -1.89 -5.59
CA PHE A 22 15.96 -1.40 -4.68
C PHE A 22 16.26 -2.38 -3.53
N GLN A 23 15.49 -3.45 -3.40
CA GLN A 23 15.68 -4.48 -2.39
C GLN A 23 15.91 -5.80 -3.12
N HIS A 24 17.16 -6.27 -3.02
CA HIS A 24 17.72 -7.35 -3.82
C HIS A 24 17.00 -8.69 -3.75
N ASP A 25 16.23 -8.94 -2.70
CA ASP A 25 15.53 -10.19 -2.41
C ASP A 25 14.00 -10.01 -2.45
N VAL A 26 13.52 -8.88 -2.97
CA VAL A 26 12.09 -8.59 -3.11
C VAL A 26 11.68 -8.83 -4.56
N TYR A 27 10.91 -9.89 -4.73
CA TYR A 27 10.37 -10.33 -6.01
C TYR A 27 9.16 -9.50 -6.42
N ILE A 28 9.01 -9.25 -7.70
CA ILE A 28 7.97 -8.41 -8.29
C ILE A 28 6.89 -9.28 -8.92
N LYS A 29 5.63 -8.89 -8.71
CA LYS A 29 4.51 -9.49 -9.43
C LYS A 29 4.66 -9.14 -10.92
N PRO A 30 4.54 -10.11 -11.83
CA PRO A 30 4.47 -9.81 -13.26
C PRO A 30 3.43 -8.71 -13.52
N PRO A 31 3.76 -7.63 -14.24
CA PRO A 31 2.83 -6.52 -14.44
C PRO A 31 1.63 -6.98 -15.28
N SER A 32 0.42 -6.65 -14.84
CA SER A 32 -0.82 -7.14 -15.47
C SER A 32 -1.09 -6.60 -16.88
N SER A 33 -0.41 -5.52 -17.27
CA SER A 33 -0.50 -4.95 -18.61
C SER A 33 0.18 -5.79 -19.69
N PHE A 34 0.92 -6.85 -19.34
CA PHE A 34 1.61 -7.73 -20.29
C PHE A 34 0.91 -9.09 -20.35
N GLU A 35 0.57 -9.53 -21.55
CA GLU A 35 -0.03 -10.85 -21.77
C GLU A 35 1.03 -11.96 -21.75
N ASN A 36 0.64 -13.16 -21.28
CA ASN A 36 1.44 -14.40 -21.33
C ASN A 36 2.89 -14.25 -20.82
N ILE A 37 3.04 -13.60 -19.66
CA ILE A 37 4.34 -13.29 -19.07
C ILE A 37 4.92 -14.48 -18.27
N GLN A 38 6.13 -14.92 -18.60
CA GLN A 38 6.83 -16.00 -17.88
C GLN A 38 8.03 -15.44 -17.10
N HIS A 39 8.12 -15.74 -15.80
CA HIS A 39 9.28 -15.37 -14.97
C HIS A 39 10.46 -16.31 -15.24
N LEU A 40 11.57 -15.77 -15.74
CA LEU A 40 12.73 -16.53 -16.23
C LEU A 40 13.94 -16.49 -15.30
N ASP A 41 14.23 -15.33 -14.71
CA ASP A 41 15.40 -15.12 -13.86
C ASP A 41 15.08 -14.11 -12.76
N HIS A 42 15.58 -14.39 -11.57
CA HIS A 42 15.74 -13.39 -10.53
C HIS A 42 17.22 -13.24 -10.23
N PHE A 43 17.74 -12.02 -10.38
CA PHE A 43 19.12 -11.73 -10.02
C PHE A 43 19.21 -10.61 -9.00
N SER A 44 20.14 -10.79 -8.07
CA SER A 44 20.38 -9.90 -6.95
C SER A 44 21.84 -9.46 -6.96
N TYR A 45 22.11 -8.22 -6.56
CA TYR A 45 23.47 -7.68 -6.51
C TYR A 45 23.68 -6.75 -5.31
N LYS A 46 24.89 -6.77 -4.74
CA LYS A 46 25.31 -5.93 -3.60
C LYS A 46 26.68 -5.27 -3.81
N ARG A 47 26.79 -3.96 -3.55
CA ARG A 47 28.04 -3.18 -3.52
C ARG A 47 28.20 -2.42 -2.21
N GLY A 48 29.06 -2.89 -1.32
CA GLY A 48 29.13 -2.32 0.03
C GLY A 48 27.74 -2.28 0.68
N ASN A 49 27.21 -1.07 0.93
CA ASN A 49 25.86 -0.88 1.50
C ASN A 49 24.73 -0.77 0.46
N LYS A 50 25.04 -0.69 -0.84
CA LYS A 50 24.03 -0.64 -1.91
C LYS A 50 23.59 -2.06 -2.26
N LYS A 51 22.29 -2.26 -2.44
CA LYS A 51 21.66 -3.53 -2.84
C LYS A 51 20.65 -3.24 -3.94
N GLY A 52 20.50 -4.17 -4.88
CA GLY A 52 19.50 -4.11 -5.93
C GLY A 52 19.16 -5.50 -6.44
N GLY A 53 18.03 -5.64 -7.09
CA GLY A 53 17.62 -6.88 -7.73
C GLY A 53 16.70 -6.60 -8.91
N ALA A 54 16.53 -7.60 -9.76
CA ALA A 54 15.60 -7.54 -10.86
C ALA A 54 14.96 -8.91 -11.10
N ASP A 55 13.70 -8.86 -11.53
CA ASP A 55 13.00 -10.02 -12.06
C ASP A 55 12.90 -9.87 -13.58
N VAL A 56 13.27 -10.92 -14.32
CA VAL A 56 13.29 -10.95 -15.78
C VAL A 56 12.14 -11.80 -16.28
N PHE A 57 11.35 -11.24 -17.18
CA PHE A 57 10.19 -11.88 -17.76
C PHE A 57 10.31 -12.00 -19.27
N LEU A 58 9.82 -13.11 -19.84
CA LEU A 58 9.53 -13.21 -21.27
C LEU A 58 8.18 -12.54 -21.55
N ILE A 59 8.12 -11.70 -22.58
CA ILE A 59 6.91 -10.99 -23.00
C ILE A 59 6.70 -11.12 -24.52
N ASN A 60 5.45 -11.13 -24.96
CA ASN A 60 5.12 -11.17 -26.38
C ASN A 60 5.17 -9.77 -27.01
N GLU A 61 4.54 -8.80 -26.34
CA GLU A 61 4.41 -7.44 -26.82
C GLU A 61 4.53 -6.41 -25.71
N ILE A 62 4.85 -5.18 -26.11
CA ILE A 62 4.91 -4.03 -25.20
C ILE A 62 3.56 -3.33 -25.34
N PRO A 63 2.77 -3.22 -24.25
CA PRO A 63 1.49 -2.54 -24.31
C PRO A 63 1.67 -1.04 -24.50
N ASP A 64 0.67 -0.37 -25.08
CA ASP A 64 0.68 1.09 -25.30
C ASP A 64 0.84 1.88 -23.99
N ASN A 65 0.33 1.34 -22.89
CA ASN A 65 0.39 1.96 -21.56
C ASN A 65 0.95 0.96 -20.53
N PRO A 66 2.28 0.77 -20.47
CA PRO A 66 2.87 -0.20 -19.57
C PRO A 66 2.76 0.26 -18.10
N GLU A 67 2.46 -0.68 -17.21
CA GLU A 67 2.49 -0.45 -15.74
C GLU A 67 3.92 -0.26 -15.19
N VAL A 68 4.93 -0.47 -16.04
CA VAL A 68 6.35 -0.29 -15.76
C VAL A 68 6.87 0.89 -16.56
N LYS A 69 7.55 1.82 -15.89
CA LYS A 69 8.26 2.90 -16.56
C LYS A 69 9.50 2.32 -17.22
N ILE A 70 9.43 2.14 -18.54
CA ILE A 70 10.58 1.70 -19.34
C ILE A 70 11.59 2.84 -19.41
N ASN A 71 12.80 2.61 -18.88
CA ASN A 71 13.87 3.60 -18.89
C ASN A 71 14.98 3.30 -19.90
N LYS A 72 14.97 2.10 -20.50
CA LYS A 72 15.89 1.69 -21.56
C LYS A 72 15.29 0.59 -22.43
N GLU A 73 15.73 0.55 -23.67
CA GLU A 73 15.50 -0.54 -24.62
C GLU A 73 16.84 -1.00 -25.17
N VAL A 74 17.01 -2.32 -25.25
CA VAL A 74 18.29 -2.95 -25.58
C VAL A 74 18.07 -4.02 -26.64
N MET A 75 18.79 -3.95 -27.76
CA MET A 75 18.75 -4.95 -28.83
C MET A 75 19.96 -5.88 -28.75
N LEU A 76 19.71 -7.19 -28.76
CA LEU A 76 20.76 -8.20 -28.91
C LEU A 76 21.05 -8.40 -30.40
N ILE A 77 22.24 -8.02 -30.86
CA ILE A 77 22.72 -8.22 -32.23
C ILE A 77 23.80 -9.32 -32.19
N GLY A 78 23.41 -10.58 -32.41
CA GLY A 78 24.29 -11.73 -32.20
C GLY A 78 24.64 -11.92 -30.72
N ASP A 79 25.92 -12.11 -30.39
CA ASP A 79 26.41 -12.12 -28.99
C ASP A 79 26.78 -10.71 -28.49
N LYS A 80 26.43 -9.66 -29.25
CA LYS A 80 26.73 -8.27 -28.92
C LYS A 80 25.46 -7.54 -28.49
N VAL A 81 25.58 -6.69 -27.47
CA VAL A 81 24.48 -5.88 -26.95
C VAL A 81 24.55 -4.48 -27.57
N HIS A 82 23.47 -4.02 -28.19
CA HIS A 82 23.31 -2.67 -28.72
C HIS A 82 22.18 -1.95 -27.96
N ILE A 83 22.39 -0.72 -27.51
CA ILE A 83 21.39 0.06 -26.76
C ILE A 83 20.94 1.22 -27.65
N ASP A 84 19.64 1.36 -27.94
CA ASP A 84 19.13 2.48 -28.74
C ASP A 84 19.00 3.74 -27.86
N GLU A 85 19.74 4.79 -28.20
CA GLU A 85 20.09 5.94 -27.34
C GLU A 85 19.04 7.08 -27.32
N LYS A 86 17.79 6.86 -27.73
CA LYS A 86 16.82 7.96 -27.93
C LYS A 86 16.34 8.73 -26.68
N LYS A 87 16.77 8.42 -25.44
CA LYS A 87 16.63 9.32 -24.26
C LYS A 87 17.83 9.19 -23.29
N PRO A 88 18.45 10.30 -22.81
CA PRO A 88 19.83 10.30 -22.34
C PRO A 88 19.98 9.89 -20.86
N THR A 89 20.89 8.96 -20.56
CA THR A 89 22.11 9.20 -19.74
C THR A 89 22.92 7.91 -19.57
N SER A 90 24.21 8.02 -19.92
CA SER A 90 25.33 7.05 -19.84
C SER A 90 25.38 5.87 -20.83
N LYS A 91 26.42 5.94 -21.68
CA LYS A 91 26.84 4.95 -22.68
C LYS A 91 27.51 3.75 -22.00
N LEU A 92 27.11 2.53 -22.35
CA LEU A 92 27.88 1.31 -22.07
C LEU A 92 27.89 0.36 -23.28
N LYS A 93 29.09 -0.07 -23.68
CA LYS A 93 29.34 -1.12 -24.68
C LYS A 93 29.77 -2.38 -23.94
N ILE A 94 29.20 -3.53 -24.29
CA ILE A 94 29.43 -4.79 -23.57
C ILE A 94 29.76 -5.87 -24.60
N TYR A 95 30.91 -6.51 -24.43
CA TYR A 95 31.39 -7.59 -25.29
C TYR A 95 31.41 -8.90 -24.49
N TYR A 96 30.65 -9.91 -24.93
CA TYR A 96 30.77 -11.28 -24.40
C TYR A 96 32.03 -11.93 -24.98
N GLN A 97 32.95 -12.37 -24.12
CA GLN A 97 34.10 -13.21 -24.50
C GLN A 97 34.22 -14.33 -23.46
N PRO A 98 34.25 -15.63 -23.85
CA PRO A 98 34.16 -16.75 -22.90
C PRO A 98 35.47 -17.12 -22.17
N GLU A 99 36.58 -16.40 -22.33
CA GLU A 99 37.88 -16.87 -21.86
C GLU A 99 38.68 -15.75 -21.17
N LEU A 100 39.39 -16.12 -20.10
CA LEU A 100 40.16 -15.34 -19.13
C LEU A 100 39.39 -14.63 -18.00
N LEU A 101 39.81 -14.91 -16.75
CA LEU A 101 40.54 -13.92 -15.94
C LEU A 101 41.14 -14.52 -14.66
N GLU A 102 42.38 -14.11 -14.41
CA GLU A 102 43.07 -14.15 -13.11
C GLU A 102 42.35 -13.29 -12.06
N THR A 103 42.69 -13.55 -10.81
CA THR A 103 42.05 -13.10 -9.56
C THR A 103 41.92 -11.57 -9.42
N VAL A 104 40.75 -11.03 -9.79
CA VAL A 104 40.30 -9.68 -9.44
C VAL A 104 39.50 -9.72 -8.12
N PRO A 105 39.63 -8.74 -7.21
CA PRO A 105 38.83 -8.70 -5.98
C PRO A 105 37.33 -8.65 -6.28
N LYS A 106 36.54 -9.48 -5.58
CA LYS A 106 35.08 -9.57 -5.75
C LYS A 106 34.40 -8.31 -5.16
N ILE A 107 34.15 -7.28 -5.98
CA ILE A 107 33.59 -5.99 -5.52
C ILE A 107 32.06 -6.05 -5.32
N TYR A 108 31.37 -6.96 -6.02
CA TYR A 108 29.96 -7.25 -5.77
C TYR A 108 29.73 -8.74 -5.49
N ASP A 109 28.61 -9.05 -4.86
CA ASP A 109 28.09 -10.41 -4.79
C ASP A 109 26.83 -10.48 -5.65
N ILE A 110 26.83 -11.35 -6.67
CA ILE A 110 25.73 -11.52 -7.62
C ILE A 110 25.26 -12.97 -7.56
N GLN A 111 23.95 -13.15 -7.40
CA GLN A 111 23.30 -14.45 -7.31
C GLN A 111 22.13 -14.48 -8.29
N HIS A 112 22.09 -15.54 -9.10
CA HIS A 112 21.02 -15.79 -10.06
C HIS A 112 20.23 -17.02 -9.68
N GLN A 113 18.91 -16.96 -9.87
CA GLN A 113 18.02 -18.10 -9.91
C GLN A 113 17.33 -18.14 -11.27
N ILE A 114 17.85 -18.98 -12.17
CA ILE A 114 17.34 -19.09 -13.54
C ILE A 114 16.48 -20.35 -13.63
N LEU A 115 15.30 -20.22 -14.24
CA LEU A 115 14.47 -21.36 -14.56
C LEU A 115 15.22 -22.34 -15.46
N ASN A 116 14.94 -23.64 -15.37
CA ASN A 116 15.49 -24.63 -16.32
C ASN A 116 14.96 -24.33 -17.74
N LEU A 117 15.77 -23.63 -18.53
CA LEU A 117 15.41 -23.11 -19.86
C LEU A 117 16.20 -23.83 -20.96
N PRO A 118 15.70 -23.84 -22.21
CA PRO A 118 16.52 -24.17 -23.37
C PRO A 118 17.79 -23.32 -23.39
N LYS A 119 18.93 -23.93 -23.74
CA LYS A 119 20.27 -23.29 -23.68
C LYS A 119 20.33 -21.95 -24.40
N GLU A 120 19.57 -21.77 -25.48
CA GLU A 120 19.54 -20.54 -26.26
C GLU A 120 18.86 -19.39 -25.49
N ILE A 121 17.71 -19.65 -24.87
CA ILE A 121 17.00 -18.67 -24.04
C ILE A 121 17.80 -18.36 -22.78
N GLU A 122 18.39 -19.38 -22.15
CA GLU A 122 19.27 -19.19 -20.98
C GLU A 122 20.43 -18.24 -21.30
N ARG A 123 21.09 -18.41 -22.46
CA ARG A 123 22.16 -17.52 -22.91
C ARG A 123 21.68 -16.08 -23.09
N GLU A 124 20.52 -15.89 -23.74
CA GLU A 124 19.93 -14.55 -23.92
C GLU A 124 19.66 -13.88 -22.57
N VAL A 125 19.03 -14.59 -21.63
CA VAL A 125 18.74 -14.09 -20.29
C VAL A 125 20.01 -13.72 -19.54
N ILE A 126 21.04 -14.57 -19.57
CA ILE A 126 22.34 -14.28 -18.92
C ILE A 126 23.00 -13.04 -19.55
N VAL A 127 23.01 -12.93 -20.88
CA VAL A 127 23.59 -11.77 -21.58
C VAL A 127 22.87 -10.49 -21.20
N MET A 128 21.54 -10.53 -21.11
CA MET A 128 20.74 -9.38 -20.69
C MET A 128 20.93 -9.00 -19.22
N SER A 129 20.90 -9.98 -18.31
CA SER A 129 21.14 -9.73 -16.88
C SER A 129 22.53 -9.12 -16.68
N ASN A 130 23.54 -9.61 -17.43
CA ASN A 130 24.86 -8.98 -17.48
C ASN A 130 24.80 -7.55 -18.02
N ALA A 131 24.03 -7.29 -19.07
CA ALA A 131 23.86 -5.93 -19.59
C ALA A 131 23.24 -4.98 -18.56
N ASP A 132 22.33 -5.48 -17.76
CA ASP A 132 21.77 -4.76 -16.63
C ASP A 132 22.82 -4.47 -15.56
N ILE A 133 23.56 -5.49 -15.13
CA ILE A 133 24.64 -5.33 -14.15
C ILE A 133 25.65 -4.31 -14.65
N VAL A 134 26.05 -4.37 -15.92
CA VAL A 134 26.98 -3.43 -16.54
C VAL A 134 26.41 -2.02 -16.54
N TYR A 135 25.14 -1.83 -16.92
CA TYR A 135 24.47 -0.54 -16.85
C TYR A 135 24.47 0.04 -15.43
N PHE A 136 24.21 -0.79 -14.42
CA PHE A 136 24.15 -0.35 -13.03
C PHE A 136 25.53 -0.17 -12.37
N CYS A 137 26.52 -0.95 -12.79
CA CYS A 137 27.76 -1.16 -12.04
C CYS A 137 29.02 -0.76 -12.81
N GLY A 138 28.98 -0.64 -14.14
CA GLY A 138 30.10 -0.36 -15.04
C GLY A 138 30.72 -1.62 -15.68
N ASP A 139 31.38 -1.45 -16.83
CA ASP A 139 31.89 -2.54 -17.68
C ASP A 139 33.01 -3.37 -17.02
N ASP A 140 33.97 -2.70 -16.37
CA ASP A 140 35.11 -3.37 -15.72
C ASP A 140 34.67 -4.28 -14.56
N ILE A 141 33.57 -3.91 -13.89
CA ILE A 141 33.01 -4.67 -12.78
C ILE A 141 32.27 -5.90 -13.29
N ALA A 142 31.47 -5.76 -14.34
CA ALA A 142 30.76 -6.88 -14.91
C ALA A 142 31.68 -7.94 -15.53
N LYS A 143 32.83 -7.53 -16.07
CA LYS A 143 33.88 -8.47 -16.54
C LYS A 143 34.40 -9.36 -15.41
N ALA A 144 34.58 -8.81 -14.21
CA ALA A 144 34.95 -9.59 -13.01
C ALA A 144 33.82 -10.50 -12.48
N HIS A 145 32.57 -10.30 -12.91
CA HIS A 145 31.40 -11.09 -12.52
C HIS A 145 31.10 -12.31 -13.37
N ARG A 146 31.86 -12.54 -14.44
CA ARG A 146 31.66 -13.65 -15.39
C ARG A 146 31.74 -15.05 -14.77
N GLY A 147 32.15 -15.17 -13.50
CA GLY A 147 32.13 -16.40 -12.69
C GLY A 147 31.12 -16.42 -11.53
N SER A 148 30.09 -15.57 -11.53
CA SER A 148 29.02 -15.61 -10.51
C SER A 148 28.29 -16.96 -10.52
N LYS A 149 27.88 -17.43 -9.34
CA LYS A 149 27.22 -18.73 -9.20
C LYS A 149 25.79 -18.59 -9.73
N ILE A 150 25.51 -19.26 -10.85
CA ILE A 150 24.16 -19.40 -11.39
C ILE A 150 23.54 -20.64 -10.78
N GLU A 151 22.44 -20.46 -10.04
CA GLU A 151 21.58 -21.55 -9.61
C GLU A 151 20.52 -21.79 -10.69
N ARG A 152 20.49 -23.00 -11.25
CA ARG A 152 19.43 -23.44 -12.17
C ARG A 152 18.37 -24.15 -11.36
N VAL A 153 17.12 -23.71 -11.48
CA VAL A 153 15.99 -24.19 -10.67
C VAL A 153 14.84 -24.64 -11.56
N GLU A 154 14.11 -25.68 -11.14
CA GLU A 154 12.86 -26.08 -11.80
C GLU A 154 11.75 -25.04 -11.63
N LYS A 155 11.82 -24.27 -10.53
CA LYS A 155 10.88 -23.20 -10.22
C LYS A 155 11.58 -22.14 -9.38
N ILE A 156 11.41 -20.87 -9.75
CA ILE A 156 11.81 -19.75 -8.90
C ILE A 156 10.81 -19.65 -7.75
N ILE A 157 11.30 -19.79 -6.52
CA ILE A 157 10.50 -19.67 -5.30
C ILE A 157 10.84 -18.33 -4.63
N PRO A 158 9.97 -17.31 -4.75
CA PRO A 158 10.20 -16.01 -4.13
C PRO A 158 10.45 -16.15 -2.63
N LYS A 159 11.63 -15.74 -2.17
CA LYS A 159 12.00 -15.75 -0.75
C LYS A 159 12.53 -14.39 -0.34
N THR A 160 11.77 -13.67 0.46
CA THR A 160 12.08 -12.31 0.90
C THR A 160 12.26 -12.26 2.40
N GLU A 161 13.42 -11.80 2.86
CA GLU A 161 13.69 -11.60 4.28
C GLU A 161 12.94 -10.37 4.82
N VAL A 162 12.40 -10.46 6.03
CA VAL A 162 11.82 -9.31 6.71
C VAL A 162 12.90 -8.46 7.34
N ARG A 163 12.75 -7.14 7.20
CA ARG A 163 13.53 -6.20 7.99
C ARG A 163 12.63 -5.54 9.03
N TYR A 164 12.89 -5.88 10.28
CA TYR A 164 12.34 -5.15 11.41
C TYR A 164 13.15 -3.87 11.64
N ILE A 165 12.46 -2.76 11.88
CA ILE A 165 13.05 -1.44 12.10
C ILE A 165 12.66 -1.00 13.50
N LYS A 166 13.63 -0.69 14.35
CA LYS A 166 13.38 0.00 15.61
C LYS A 166 12.86 1.41 15.32
N PRO A 167 11.60 1.75 15.66
CA PRO A 167 11.08 3.07 15.36
C PRO A 167 11.67 4.11 16.34
N GLU A 168 11.96 5.31 15.82
CA GLU A 168 12.42 6.43 16.66
C GLU A 168 11.35 6.86 17.68
N LYS A 169 10.07 6.74 17.33
CA LYS A 169 8.89 6.97 18.18
C LYS A 169 7.88 5.85 17.95
N MET A 170 7.29 5.30 19.03
CA MET A 170 6.17 4.36 18.88
C MET A 170 4.89 5.11 18.51
N LEU A 171 4.68 6.28 19.12
CA LEU A 171 3.52 7.13 18.91
C LEU A 171 3.86 8.38 18.08
N THR A 172 2.94 8.76 17.21
CA THR A 172 3.00 10.01 16.44
C THR A 172 1.80 10.90 16.74
N GLY A 173 1.93 12.21 16.51
CA GLY A 173 0.87 13.17 16.73
C GLY A 173 -0.44 12.80 16.05
N GLY A 174 -1.54 12.91 16.80
CA GLY A 174 -2.92 12.67 16.38
C GLY A 174 -3.48 13.74 15.44
N LYS A 175 -4.82 13.85 15.39
CA LYS A 175 -5.49 14.86 14.55
C LYS A 175 -5.58 16.24 15.21
N GLN A 176 -5.40 16.31 16.52
CA GLN A 176 -5.48 17.54 17.30
C GLN A 176 -4.60 18.69 16.77
N TRP A 177 -3.50 18.37 16.09
CA TRP A 177 -2.59 19.35 15.49
C TRP A 177 -3.23 20.26 14.45
N PHE A 178 -4.25 19.76 13.77
CA PHE A 178 -4.88 20.47 12.67
C PHE A 178 -6.41 20.53 12.79
N VAL A 179 -6.97 19.72 13.70
CA VAL A 179 -8.34 19.88 14.20
C VAL A 179 -8.29 19.92 15.73
N PRO A 180 -8.11 21.10 16.34
CA PRO A 180 -7.91 21.23 17.79
C PRO A 180 -9.00 20.56 18.65
N SER A 181 -10.24 20.53 18.16
CA SER A 181 -11.37 19.87 18.84
C SER A 181 -11.36 18.34 18.75
N CYS A 182 -10.46 17.73 17.97
CA CYS A 182 -10.45 16.29 17.75
C CYS A 182 -9.83 15.56 18.95
N LYS A 183 -10.58 14.60 19.50
CA LYS A 183 -10.15 13.76 20.62
C LYS A 183 -9.08 12.71 20.26
N LEU A 184 -8.72 12.56 18.99
CA LEU A 184 -7.67 11.63 18.56
C LEU A 184 -6.28 12.26 18.83
N GLN A 185 -5.68 11.88 19.95
CA GLN A 185 -4.45 12.48 20.47
C GLN A 185 -3.18 11.91 19.81
N ALA A 186 -3.14 10.59 19.57
CA ALA A 186 -1.98 9.91 19.02
C ALA A 186 -2.35 8.91 17.90
N ASN A 187 -1.38 8.56 17.06
CA ASN A 187 -1.46 7.44 16.13
C ASN A 187 -0.32 6.44 16.37
N ILE A 188 -0.59 5.16 16.11
CA ILE A 188 0.40 4.10 15.99
C ILE A 188 0.33 3.45 14.61
N ASP A 189 1.49 3.20 14.02
CA ASP A 189 1.68 2.47 12.76
C ASP A 189 2.65 1.31 13.02
N PHE A 190 2.54 0.22 12.27
CA PHE A 190 3.42 -0.96 12.42
C PHE A 190 4.49 -1.07 11.33
N GLY A 191 4.71 0.02 10.61
CA GLY A 191 5.66 0.10 9.53
C GLY A 191 5.42 1.28 8.59
N LYS A 192 6.02 1.22 7.40
CA LYS A 192 5.87 2.27 6.37
C LYS A 192 5.26 1.75 5.07
N GLY A 193 4.71 0.54 5.03
CA GLY A 193 4.10 -0.06 3.85
C GLY A 193 2.75 -0.69 4.15
N CYS A 194 1.94 -0.87 3.10
CA CYS A 194 0.69 -1.61 3.22
C CYS A 194 0.87 -3.03 2.71
N ILE A 195 0.33 -3.99 3.46
CA ILE A 195 0.35 -5.39 3.07
C ILE A 195 -0.42 -5.67 1.78
N SER A 196 -1.40 -4.85 1.41
CA SER A 196 -2.12 -5.00 0.14
C SER A 196 -1.19 -4.92 -1.08
N GLY A 197 -0.01 -4.30 -0.93
CA GLY A 197 1.04 -4.27 -1.95
C GLY A 197 1.99 -5.47 -1.92
N TRP A 198 1.80 -6.42 -1.00
CA TRP A 198 2.61 -7.63 -0.82
C TRP A 198 1.69 -8.85 -0.88
N ILE A 199 1.56 -9.44 -2.06
CA ILE A 199 0.48 -10.39 -2.37
C ILE A 199 0.95 -11.84 -2.20
N PRO A 200 0.13 -12.72 -1.61
CA PRO A 200 0.42 -14.15 -1.57
C PRO A 200 0.18 -14.77 -2.95
N ILE A 201 0.97 -15.80 -3.28
CA ILE A 201 0.67 -16.72 -4.40
C ILE A 201 0.55 -18.16 -3.86
N LYS A 202 0.27 -19.14 -4.73
CA LYS A 202 0.09 -20.54 -4.32
C LYS A 202 1.30 -21.05 -3.53
N GLY A 203 1.05 -21.56 -2.32
CA GLY A 203 2.09 -22.03 -1.39
C GLY A 203 2.77 -20.91 -0.59
N ALA A 204 2.14 -19.74 -0.47
CA ALA A 204 2.59 -18.63 0.37
C ALA A 204 2.72 -19.04 1.84
N SER A 205 3.86 -18.72 2.45
CA SER A 205 4.10 -18.93 3.88
C SER A 205 4.99 -17.84 4.49
N PHE A 206 4.91 -17.67 5.81
CA PHE A 206 5.74 -16.76 6.58
C PHE A 206 6.15 -17.41 7.89
N ASP A 207 7.46 -17.49 8.15
CA ASP A 207 8.02 -18.14 9.33
C ASP A 207 8.44 -17.17 10.45
N GLY A 208 8.13 -15.87 10.29
CA GLY A 208 8.58 -14.81 11.21
C GLY A 208 9.82 -14.05 10.71
N LYS A 209 10.60 -14.65 9.81
CA LYS A 209 11.83 -14.06 9.23
C LYS A 209 11.77 -13.96 7.70
N PHE A 210 11.19 -14.92 7.01
CA PHE A 210 11.11 -14.99 5.57
C PHE A 210 9.67 -15.12 5.09
N PHE A 211 9.31 -14.28 4.12
CA PHE A 211 8.16 -14.50 3.26
C PHE A 211 8.56 -15.43 2.12
N THR A 212 7.87 -16.56 1.98
CA THR A 212 8.04 -17.48 0.86
C THR A 212 6.81 -17.43 -0.03
N ASN A 213 6.97 -17.39 -1.36
CA ASN A 213 5.88 -17.28 -2.33
C ASN A 213 4.98 -16.04 -2.12
N TYR A 214 5.62 -14.87 -1.96
CA TYR A 214 4.95 -13.57 -2.01
C TYR A 214 5.61 -12.67 -3.05
N LEU A 215 4.83 -11.75 -3.62
CA LEU A 215 5.28 -10.84 -4.67
C LEU A 215 4.90 -9.39 -4.34
N SER A 216 5.78 -8.46 -4.71
CA SER A 216 5.53 -7.02 -4.61
C SER A 216 4.63 -6.58 -5.75
N SER A 217 3.50 -5.97 -5.42
CA SER A 217 2.55 -5.39 -6.38
C SER A 217 2.06 -4.03 -5.88
N PRO A 218 2.80 -2.93 -6.10
CA PRO A 218 2.44 -1.57 -5.68
C PRO A 218 1.10 -1.06 -6.22
N ASN A 219 0.60 -1.66 -7.30
CA ASN A 219 -0.72 -1.36 -7.87
C ASN A 219 -1.86 -2.13 -7.20
N SER A 220 -1.57 -3.15 -6.37
CA SER A 220 -2.57 -3.92 -5.63
C SER A 220 -3.08 -3.22 -4.36
N GLU A 221 -2.39 -2.19 -3.87
CA GLU A 221 -2.93 -1.35 -2.80
C GLU A 221 -4.18 -0.58 -3.25
N CYS A 222 -5.12 -0.36 -2.31
CA CYS A 222 -6.38 0.34 -2.58
C CYS A 222 -6.15 1.59 -3.43
N GLU A 223 -6.81 1.70 -4.58
CA GLU A 223 -6.54 2.77 -5.54
C GLU A 223 -6.83 4.16 -4.96
N TYR A 224 -7.81 4.22 -4.05
CA TYR A 224 -8.23 5.43 -3.33
C TYR A 224 -7.42 5.67 -2.03
N CYS A 225 -6.38 4.89 -1.74
CA CYS A 225 -5.61 5.03 -0.49
C CYS A 225 -4.92 6.40 -0.40
N TYR A 226 -5.33 7.20 0.59
CA TYR A 226 -4.75 8.54 0.82
C TYR A 226 -3.27 8.51 1.20
N ALA A 227 -2.76 7.38 1.71
CA ALA A 227 -1.39 7.21 2.17
C ALA A 227 -0.44 6.56 1.15
N LYS A 228 -0.96 6.08 0.00
CA LYS A 228 -0.23 5.33 -1.03
C LYS A 228 1.10 5.96 -1.45
N ARG A 229 1.15 7.28 -1.57
CA ARG A 229 2.38 8.02 -1.96
C ARG A 229 3.51 7.94 -0.92
N ARG A 230 3.20 7.58 0.32
CA ARG A 230 4.15 7.44 1.43
C ARG A 230 4.47 5.99 1.76
N HIS A 231 3.79 5.04 1.13
CA HIS A 231 4.06 3.63 1.34
C HIS A 231 5.42 3.25 0.74
N ARG A 232 6.10 2.36 1.46
CA ARG A 232 7.35 1.71 1.10
C ARG A 232 7.10 0.20 1.03
N THR A 233 8.09 -0.55 0.57
CA THR A 233 8.03 -2.02 0.51
C THR A 233 7.71 -2.62 1.88
N PHE A 234 6.52 -3.20 2.02
CA PHE A 234 5.99 -3.74 3.27
C PHE A 234 6.98 -4.62 4.06
N PRO A 235 7.52 -5.73 3.49
CA PRO A 235 8.39 -6.64 4.25
C PRO A 235 9.69 -5.99 4.74
N LYS A 236 10.08 -4.84 4.17
CA LYS A 236 11.33 -4.14 4.49
C LYS A 236 11.15 -2.99 5.47
N THR A 237 9.94 -2.78 5.98
CA THR A 237 9.62 -1.62 6.81
C THR A 237 8.75 -1.92 8.01
N ILE A 238 8.66 -3.18 8.43
CA ILE A 238 7.90 -3.57 9.62
C ILE A 238 8.61 -3.02 10.86
N TYR A 239 7.88 -2.48 11.83
CA TYR A 239 8.48 -1.99 13.06
C TYR A 239 8.67 -3.09 14.10
N GLU A 240 9.80 -3.02 14.80
CA GLU A 240 9.99 -3.73 16.07
C GLU A 240 9.01 -3.20 17.10
N PHE A 241 8.44 -4.09 17.89
CA PHE A 241 7.47 -3.73 18.91
C PHE A 241 8.07 -3.86 20.30
N ASP A 242 7.95 -2.79 21.07
CA ASP A 242 8.40 -2.69 22.45
C ASP A 242 7.23 -2.28 23.33
N LYS A 243 6.68 -3.25 24.06
CA LYS A 243 5.50 -3.07 24.92
C LYS A 243 5.80 -2.08 26.04
N GLN A 244 6.92 -2.25 26.73
CA GLN A 244 7.27 -1.45 27.91
C GLN A 244 7.43 0.01 27.52
N ARG A 245 8.16 0.26 26.43
CA ARG A 245 8.29 1.59 25.87
C ARG A 245 6.94 2.19 25.50
N LEU A 246 6.05 1.41 24.90
CA LEU A 246 4.72 1.88 24.54
C LEU A 246 3.88 2.24 25.78
N VAL A 247 3.94 1.45 26.86
CA VAL A 247 3.27 1.77 28.14
C VAL A 247 3.75 3.12 28.68
N GLU A 248 5.05 3.37 28.65
CA GLU A 248 5.63 4.66 29.06
C GLU A 248 5.17 5.82 28.17
N GLU A 249 5.19 5.63 26.84
CA GLU A 249 4.73 6.65 25.90
C GLU A 249 3.23 6.95 26.10
N LEU A 250 2.39 5.93 26.28
CA LEU A 250 0.95 6.06 26.54
C LEU A 250 0.64 6.70 27.91
N SER A 251 1.50 6.53 28.90
CA SER A 251 1.35 7.15 30.23
C SER A 251 1.71 8.64 30.26
N GLY A 252 2.17 9.19 29.13
CA GLY A 252 2.40 10.62 28.96
C GLY A 252 3.83 11.01 28.60
N LYS A 253 4.76 10.05 28.55
CA LYS A 253 6.15 10.30 28.11
C LYS A 253 6.29 10.41 26.59
N CYS A 254 5.19 10.26 25.83
CA CYS A 254 5.24 10.42 24.39
C CYS A 254 5.52 11.86 23.96
N LYS A 255 6.28 12.02 22.89
CA LYS A 255 6.60 13.32 22.28
C LYS A 255 5.83 13.49 20.98
N LEU A 256 4.61 13.99 21.10
CA LEU A 256 3.65 14.05 19.99
C LEU A 256 3.77 15.32 19.13
N ASN A 257 4.50 16.34 19.59
CA ASN A 257 4.65 17.60 18.87
C ASN A 257 5.64 17.47 17.71
N PHE A 258 5.20 17.89 16.52
CA PHE A 258 6.02 17.92 15.31
C PHE A 258 7.08 19.02 15.35
N ASN A 259 6.81 20.12 16.06
CA ASN A 259 7.71 21.26 16.17
C ASN A 259 8.49 21.28 17.49
N ASP A 260 8.15 20.37 18.42
CA ASP A 260 8.82 20.24 19.71
C ASP A 260 9.08 18.77 20.03
N TRP A 261 10.31 18.36 19.74
CA TRP A 261 10.78 16.99 19.93
C TRP A 261 11.32 16.76 21.35
N LYS A 262 11.28 17.77 22.21
CA LYS A 262 11.83 17.70 23.56
C LYS A 262 10.72 17.50 24.58
N SER A 263 9.60 18.20 24.42
CA SER A 263 8.50 18.16 25.39
C SER A 263 7.69 16.87 25.31
N GLU A 264 7.57 16.22 26.46
CA GLU A 264 6.63 15.12 26.67
C GLU A 264 5.20 15.65 26.78
N LEU A 265 4.21 14.81 26.49
CA LEU A 265 2.81 15.16 26.62
C LEU A 265 2.43 15.49 28.08
N GLY A 266 3.10 14.88 29.05
CA GLY A 266 2.94 15.13 30.49
C GLY A 266 1.63 14.61 31.08
N LYS A 267 0.79 13.96 30.28
CA LYS A 267 -0.47 13.33 30.68
C LYS A 267 -0.73 12.08 29.85
N PRO A 268 -1.53 11.11 30.34
CA PRO A 268 -1.85 9.90 29.60
C PRO A 268 -2.54 10.19 28.25
N VAL A 269 -2.36 9.27 27.31
CA VAL A 269 -3.09 9.22 26.04
C VAL A 269 -4.43 8.53 26.28
N ASP A 270 -5.52 9.26 26.13
CA ASP A 270 -6.90 8.78 26.25
C ASP A 270 -7.32 7.95 25.04
N ILE A 271 -7.00 8.44 23.82
CA ILE A 271 -7.42 7.82 22.56
C ILE A 271 -6.26 7.69 21.58
N LEU A 272 -5.98 6.44 21.22
CA LEU A 272 -5.01 6.03 20.22
C LEU A 272 -5.70 5.58 18.93
N ARG A 273 -5.26 6.11 17.79
CA ARG A 273 -5.68 5.61 16.47
C ARG A 273 -4.64 4.64 15.90
N PHE A 274 -5.12 3.53 15.35
CA PHE A 274 -4.28 2.58 14.63
C PHE A 274 -4.28 2.88 13.12
N GLY A 275 -3.18 2.55 12.47
CA GLY A 275 -3.12 2.34 11.02
C GLY A 275 -3.37 3.60 10.20
N LYS A 276 -2.48 4.59 10.28
CA LYS A 276 -2.49 5.75 9.37
C LYS A 276 -1.83 5.41 8.03
N ARG A 277 -0.79 4.57 8.05
CA ARG A 277 0.04 4.16 6.90
C ARG A 277 0.23 2.64 6.80
N THR A 278 -0.30 1.90 7.77
CA THR A 278 -0.22 0.44 7.80
C THR A 278 -1.56 -0.18 8.07
N GLU A 279 -1.73 -1.40 7.58
CA GLU A 279 -2.86 -2.24 7.93
C GLU A 279 -2.63 -2.91 9.29
N THR A 280 -3.58 -2.72 10.19
CA THR A 280 -3.55 -3.25 11.56
C THR A 280 -4.32 -4.56 11.64
N GLY A 281 -3.80 -5.54 12.40
CA GLY A 281 -4.51 -6.79 12.67
C GLY A 281 -4.38 -7.86 11.56
N ALA A 282 -3.71 -7.51 10.45
CA ALA A 282 -3.28 -8.48 9.45
C ALA A 282 -2.38 -9.55 10.11
N PRO A 283 -2.33 -10.79 9.57
CA PRO A 283 -1.55 -11.88 10.18
C PRO A 283 -0.11 -11.49 10.55
N PHE A 284 0.51 -10.63 9.76
CA PHE A 284 1.91 -10.21 9.87
C PHE A 284 2.14 -9.00 10.78
N THR A 285 1.08 -8.29 11.15
CA THR A 285 1.11 -7.22 12.15
C THR A 285 0.36 -7.61 13.43
N ARG A 286 -0.09 -8.87 13.53
CA ARG A 286 -0.96 -9.38 14.60
C ARG A 286 -0.27 -9.35 15.96
N ARG A 287 1.01 -9.73 16.03
CA ARG A 287 1.79 -9.68 17.28
C ARG A 287 1.90 -8.26 17.82
N GLN A 288 2.26 -7.30 16.96
CA GLN A 288 2.35 -5.89 17.33
C GLN A 288 0.98 -5.32 17.73
N PHE A 289 -0.07 -5.74 17.02
CA PHE A 289 -1.45 -5.35 17.34
C PHE A 289 -1.89 -5.83 18.73
N ILE A 290 -1.70 -7.12 19.04
CA ILE A 290 -2.03 -7.70 20.35
C ILE A 290 -1.24 -7.01 21.46
N GLY A 291 0.08 -6.90 21.31
CA GLY A 291 0.93 -6.23 22.30
C GLY A 291 0.55 -4.76 22.53
N THR A 292 0.07 -4.07 21.49
CA THR A 292 -0.44 -2.70 21.62
C THR A 292 -1.74 -2.67 22.44
N LEU A 293 -2.67 -3.58 22.20
CA LEU A 293 -3.91 -3.68 22.99
C LEU A 293 -3.64 -4.03 24.45
N GLU A 294 -2.65 -4.87 24.73
CA GLU A 294 -2.21 -5.15 26.09
C GLU A 294 -1.65 -3.91 26.78
N ALA A 295 -0.73 -3.18 26.13
CA ALA A 295 -0.20 -1.93 26.68
C ALA A 295 -1.32 -0.91 26.95
N MET A 296 -2.28 -0.78 26.04
CA MET A 296 -3.45 0.07 26.22
C MET A 296 -4.33 -0.37 27.39
N ALA A 297 -4.46 -1.68 27.62
CA ALA A 297 -5.23 -2.21 28.74
C ALA A 297 -4.56 -1.90 30.09
N GLU A 298 -3.23 -1.75 30.12
CA GLU A 298 -2.47 -1.35 31.30
C GLU A 298 -2.60 0.16 31.57
N THR A 299 -2.67 0.99 30.53
CA THR A 299 -2.74 2.45 30.66
C THR A 299 -4.15 3.02 30.64
N GLY A 300 -5.17 2.19 30.41
CA GLY A 300 -6.56 2.65 30.25
C GLY A 300 -6.84 3.39 28.93
N THR A 301 -5.94 3.30 27.96
CA THR A 301 -6.06 3.96 26.66
C THR A 301 -7.11 3.26 25.78
N LYS A 302 -7.94 4.04 25.09
CA LYS A 302 -8.94 3.53 24.13
C LYS A 302 -8.41 3.55 22.71
N GLY A 303 -8.77 2.54 21.92
CA GLY A 303 -8.35 2.40 20.53
C GLY A 303 -9.44 2.76 19.53
N ILE A 304 -9.07 3.40 18.43
CA ILE A 304 -9.87 3.48 17.20
C ILE A 304 -9.11 2.76 16.09
N ILE A 305 -9.68 1.64 15.61
CA ILE A 305 -8.96 0.65 14.79
C ILE A 305 -9.67 0.44 13.44
N PRO A 306 -9.42 1.29 12.44
CA PRO A 306 -9.78 1.00 11.06
C PRO A 306 -9.01 -0.21 10.53
N THR A 307 -9.69 -1.16 9.92
CA THR A 307 -9.06 -2.35 9.33
C THR A 307 -9.89 -2.93 8.18
N LYS A 308 -9.22 -3.70 7.33
CA LYS A 308 -9.82 -4.63 6.36
C LYS A 308 -9.46 -6.09 6.62
N TYR A 309 -8.46 -6.36 7.47
CA TYR A 309 -7.77 -7.66 7.53
C TYR A 309 -7.93 -8.40 8.87
N LEU A 310 -8.48 -7.74 9.90
CA LEU A 310 -8.58 -8.37 11.22
C LEU A 310 -9.60 -9.52 11.19
N GLU A 311 -9.10 -10.75 11.22
CA GLU A 311 -9.91 -11.94 11.42
C GLU A 311 -10.36 -12.04 12.88
N TYR A 312 -11.57 -12.57 13.10
CA TYR A 312 -12.08 -12.82 14.43
C TYR A 312 -11.16 -13.72 15.25
N ASN A 313 -10.79 -13.21 16.41
CA ASN A 313 -10.06 -13.94 17.42
C ASN A 313 -10.62 -13.56 18.80
N ARG A 314 -10.92 -14.58 19.62
CA ARG A 314 -11.57 -14.41 20.92
C ARG A 314 -10.72 -13.59 21.90
N GLU A 315 -9.42 -13.85 21.96
CA GLU A 315 -8.49 -13.12 22.84
C GLU A 315 -8.43 -11.63 22.48
N ILE A 316 -8.34 -11.33 21.17
CA ILE A 316 -8.42 -9.95 20.68
C ILE A 316 -9.75 -9.31 21.08
N ALA A 317 -10.87 -10.03 20.99
CA ALA A 317 -12.18 -9.51 21.38
C ALA A 317 -12.25 -9.15 22.88
N GLU A 318 -11.65 -9.96 23.76
CA GLU A 318 -11.55 -9.66 25.19
C GLU A 318 -10.70 -8.40 25.45
N LEU A 319 -9.56 -8.27 24.78
CA LEU A 319 -8.70 -7.07 24.89
C LEU A 319 -9.41 -5.81 24.39
N LEU A 320 -10.17 -5.90 23.30
CA LEU A 320 -10.97 -4.79 22.78
C LEU A 320 -12.06 -4.36 23.77
N LYS A 321 -12.72 -5.30 24.45
CA LYS A 321 -13.69 -5.00 25.52
C LYS A 321 -13.02 -4.33 26.71
N LYS A 322 -11.90 -4.89 27.19
CA LYS A 322 -11.15 -4.38 28.34
C LYS A 322 -10.69 -2.93 28.12
N THR A 323 -10.26 -2.61 26.90
CA THR A 323 -9.82 -1.25 26.51
C THR A 323 -10.95 -0.33 26.08
N ASN A 324 -12.19 -0.83 26.01
CA ASN A 324 -13.32 -0.12 25.38
C ASN A 324 -12.97 0.46 23.99
N SER A 325 -12.16 -0.29 23.23
CA SER A 325 -11.70 0.09 21.90
C SER A 325 -12.74 -0.23 20.83
N VAL A 326 -12.69 0.50 19.72
CA VAL A 326 -13.60 0.35 18.59
C VAL A 326 -12.87 -0.18 17.37
N VAL A 327 -13.34 -1.30 16.81
CA VAL A 327 -12.90 -1.82 15.51
C VAL A 327 -13.86 -1.33 14.42
N LEU A 328 -13.27 -0.80 13.35
CA LEU A 328 -13.95 -0.16 12.23
C LEU A 328 -13.62 -0.95 10.95
N TYR A 329 -14.50 -1.86 10.54
CA TYR A 329 -14.30 -2.65 9.31
C TYR A 329 -14.62 -1.79 8.09
N SER A 330 -13.59 -1.46 7.31
CA SER A 330 -13.72 -0.61 6.13
C SER A 330 -14.42 -1.37 5.01
N ILE A 331 -15.60 -0.92 4.63
CA ILE A 331 -16.47 -1.59 3.64
C ILE A 331 -17.01 -0.56 2.64
N GLY A 332 -17.27 -0.96 1.41
CA GLY A 332 -17.89 -0.10 0.40
C GLY A 332 -18.05 -0.84 -0.92
N ASP A 333 -18.75 -0.25 -1.88
CA ASP A 333 -18.99 -0.87 -3.19
C ASP A 333 -17.76 -0.80 -4.12
N PHE A 334 -16.60 -1.23 -3.61
CA PHE A 334 -15.29 -0.94 -4.20
C PHE A 334 -14.29 -2.09 -4.15
N ASP A 335 -14.74 -3.35 -4.00
CA ASP A 335 -13.83 -4.51 -3.93
C ASP A 335 -12.87 -4.57 -5.14
N GLU A 336 -13.34 -4.16 -6.34
CA GLU A 336 -12.52 -4.10 -7.56
C GLU A 336 -11.35 -3.11 -7.48
N PHE A 337 -11.46 -2.07 -6.65
CA PHE A 337 -10.41 -1.06 -6.39
C PHE A 337 -9.51 -1.44 -5.21
N GLU A 338 -9.72 -2.63 -4.63
CA GLU A 338 -9.04 -3.14 -3.43
C GLU A 338 -8.39 -4.50 -3.69
N LYS A 339 -7.90 -4.71 -4.91
CA LYS A 339 -7.34 -5.97 -5.42
C LYS A 339 -6.46 -6.71 -4.42
N GLY A 340 -5.52 -6.01 -3.77
CA GLY A 340 -4.64 -6.59 -2.77
C GLY A 340 -5.38 -7.15 -1.56
N ALA A 341 -6.37 -6.44 -1.01
CA ALA A 341 -7.20 -6.99 0.07
C ALA A 341 -7.97 -8.22 -0.38
N GLY A 342 -8.54 -8.20 -1.60
CA GLY A 342 -9.19 -9.37 -2.20
C GLY A 342 -8.25 -10.57 -2.35
N MET A 343 -7.01 -10.35 -2.80
CA MET A 343 -5.99 -11.42 -2.93
C MET A 343 -5.55 -12.02 -1.59
N HIS A 344 -5.77 -11.31 -0.48
CA HIS A 344 -5.57 -11.82 0.87
C HIS A 344 -6.85 -12.46 1.46
N GLY A 345 -7.92 -12.62 0.66
CA GLY A 345 -9.20 -13.16 1.13
C GLY A 345 -10.03 -12.18 1.95
N CYS A 346 -9.66 -10.90 1.99
CA CYS A 346 -10.27 -9.88 2.82
C CYS A 346 -11.27 -9.01 2.04
N ASN A 347 -12.23 -9.61 1.33
CA ASN A 347 -13.29 -8.89 0.60
C ASN A 347 -14.39 -8.36 1.55
N ASN A 348 -15.42 -7.70 0.99
CA ASN A 348 -16.53 -7.18 1.81
C ASN A 348 -17.30 -8.26 2.60
N GLU A 349 -17.48 -9.46 2.04
CA GLU A 349 -18.15 -10.57 2.73
C GLU A 349 -17.39 -10.97 4.00
N PHE A 350 -16.08 -11.20 3.87
CA PHE A 350 -15.19 -11.45 4.99
C PHE A 350 -15.33 -10.36 6.05
N ARG A 351 -15.28 -9.08 5.66
CA ARG A 351 -15.32 -7.94 6.59
C ARG A 351 -16.65 -7.83 7.34
N LEU A 352 -17.77 -8.08 6.66
CA LEU A 352 -19.09 -8.14 7.31
C LEU A 352 -19.14 -9.27 8.33
N GLU A 353 -18.67 -10.45 7.95
CA GLU A 353 -18.61 -11.61 8.84
C GLU A 353 -17.77 -11.32 10.09
N GLN A 354 -16.56 -10.76 9.92
CA GLN A 354 -15.69 -10.43 11.06
C GLN A 354 -16.31 -9.36 11.96
N ALA A 355 -16.93 -8.32 11.38
CA ALA A 355 -17.63 -7.29 12.15
C ALA A 355 -18.74 -7.88 13.03
N ILE A 356 -19.55 -8.79 12.46
CA ILE A 356 -20.62 -9.48 13.17
C ILE A 356 -20.07 -10.36 14.29
N LYS A 357 -18.99 -11.13 14.04
CA LYS A 357 -18.36 -11.99 15.04
C LYS A 357 -17.83 -11.19 16.23
N TYR A 358 -17.11 -10.09 15.98
CA TYR A 358 -16.64 -9.22 17.06
C TYR A 358 -17.77 -8.54 17.83
N HIS A 359 -18.81 -8.06 17.12
CA HIS A 359 -19.99 -7.46 17.76
C HIS A 359 -20.71 -8.45 18.68
N ARG A 360 -20.94 -9.70 18.21
CA ARG A 360 -21.55 -10.78 19.00
C ARG A 360 -20.73 -11.18 20.22
N ALA A 361 -19.41 -11.04 20.16
CA ALA A 361 -18.51 -11.27 21.29
C ALA A 361 -18.52 -10.12 22.33
N GLY A 362 -19.30 -9.05 22.07
CA GLY A 362 -19.45 -7.87 22.93
C GLY A 362 -18.38 -6.80 22.72
N ALA A 363 -17.48 -6.96 21.74
CA ALA A 363 -16.53 -5.90 21.40
C ALA A 363 -17.25 -4.78 20.62
N ASN A 364 -16.78 -3.53 20.76
CA ASN A 364 -17.31 -2.44 19.95
C ASN A 364 -16.84 -2.60 18.50
N SER A 365 -17.63 -3.28 17.68
CA SER A 365 -17.38 -3.45 16.25
C SER A 365 -18.42 -2.71 15.42
N LEU A 366 -17.94 -1.96 14.44
CA LEU A 366 -18.72 -1.09 13.58
C LEU A 366 -18.34 -1.31 12.11
N LEU A 367 -19.29 -1.00 11.23
CA LEU A 367 -18.97 -0.82 9.81
C LEU A 367 -18.43 0.58 9.58
N TYR A 368 -17.33 0.67 8.85
CA TYR A 368 -16.77 1.93 8.38
C TYR A 368 -17.05 2.06 6.89
N LEU A 369 -18.25 2.53 6.58
CA LEU A 369 -18.83 2.53 5.25
C LEU A 369 -18.25 3.67 4.41
N HIS A 370 -17.44 3.30 3.43
CA HIS A 370 -16.90 4.20 2.43
C HIS A 370 -18.00 4.57 1.43
N ILE A 371 -18.15 5.85 1.13
CA ILE A 371 -19.20 6.34 0.21
C ILE A 371 -18.65 7.28 -0.86
N ILE A 372 -19.34 7.35 -1.99
CA ILE A 372 -19.17 8.44 -2.96
C ILE A 372 -20.05 9.60 -2.49
N GLY A 373 -19.45 10.58 -1.82
CA GLY A 373 -20.19 11.61 -1.07
C GLY A 373 -21.19 12.44 -1.89
N HIS A 374 -21.01 12.57 -3.20
CA HIS A 374 -21.92 13.32 -4.07
C HIS A 374 -23.10 12.52 -4.62
N LYS A 375 -23.16 11.21 -4.34
CA LYS A 375 -24.22 10.31 -4.81
C LYS A 375 -25.11 9.88 -3.64
N PRO A 376 -26.39 9.58 -3.91
CA PRO A 376 -27.23 8.90 -2.91
C PRO A 376 -26.70 7.46 -2.66
N PRO A 377 -27.14 6.80 -1.57
CA PRO A 377 -26.83 5.39 -1.31
C PRO A 377 -27.24 4.49 -2.48
N GLY A 378 -26.29 3.70 -2.99
CA GLY A 378 -26.54 2.72 -4.03
C GLY A 378 -27.16 1.42 -3.50
N LYS A 379 -27.37 0.45 -4.40
CA LYS A 379 -27.91 -0.87 -4.03
C LYS A 379 -27.04 -1.56 -2.98
N LYS A 380 -25.71 -1.57 -3.20
CA LYS A 380 -24.76 -2.26 -2.33
C LYS A 380 -24.65 -1.60 -0.96
N GLU A 381 -24.59 -0.28 -0.89
CA GLU A 381 -24.59 0.42 0.40
C GLU A 381 -25.88 0.15 1.18
N ASN A 382 -27.04 0.15 0.51
CA ASN A 382 -28.31 -0.19 1.15
C ASN A 382 -28.33 -1.63 1.68
N GLU A 383 -27.72 -2.59 0.97
CA GLU A 383 -27.52 -3.96 1.48
C GLU A 383 -26.68 -3.96 2.77
N PHE A 384 -25.56 -3.24 2.80
CA PHE A 384 -24.73 -3.13 4.00
C PHE A 384 -25.47 -2.48 5.18
N LEU A 385 -26.27 -1.43 4.92
CA LEU A 385 -27.06 -0.76 5.94
C LEU A 385 -28.13 -1.68 6.55
N LYS A 386 -28.80 -2.51 5.72
CA LYS A 386 -29.77 -3.53 6.16
C LYS A 386 -29.12 -4.62 7.00
N ILE A 387 -27.94 -5.09 6.61
CA ILE A 387 -27.18 -6.08 7.39
C ILE A 387 -26.78 -5.47 8.74
N ALA A 388 -26.27 -4.24 8.74
CA ALA A 388 -25.90 -3.55 9.97
C ALA A 388 -27.11 -3.37 10.91
N GLU A 389 -28.28 -3.05 10.37
CA GLU A 389 -29.53 -2.94 11.12
C GLU A 389 -29.95 -4.28 11.73
N LYS A 390 -30.02 -5.35 10.91
CA LYS A 390 -30.34 -6.72 11.35
C LYS A 390 -29.46 -7.17 12.52
N HIS A 391 -28.18 -6.81 12.50
CA HIS A 391 -27.21 -7.20 13.51
C HIS A 391 -26.97 -6.15 14.60
N LYS A 392 -27.72 -5.03 14.61
CA LYS A 392 -27.56 -3.91 15.56
C LYS A 392 -26.14 -3.31 15.60
N ILE A 393 -25.44 -3.37 14.47
CA ILE A 393 -24.11 -2.80 14.29
C ILE A 393 -24.25 -1.33 13.90
N LYS A 394 -23.49 -0.44 14.57
CA LYS A 394 -23.42 0.97 14.18
C LYS A 394 -22.58 1.14 12.93
N VAL A 395 -22.92 2.15 12.13
CA VAL A 395 -22.27 2.45 10.86
C VAL A 395 -21.65 3.83 10.96
N GLN A 396 -20.36 3.93 10.67
CA GLN A 396 -19.65 5.18 10.53
C GLN A 396 -19.33 5.41 9.05
N ILE A 397 -19.85 6.51 8.50
CA ILE A 397 -19.66 6.89 7.11
C ILE A 397 -18.30 7.58 6.92
N LEU A 398 -17.60 7.20 5.86
CA LEU A 398 -16.38 7.86 5.38
C LEU A 398 -16.51 8.20 3.89
N PRO A 399 -16.69 9.49 3.56
CA PRO A 399 -16.64 9.94 2.18
C PRO A 399 -15.25 9.70 1.55
N ILE A 400 -15.22 9.00 0.40
CA ILE A 400 -13.98 8.70 -0.33
C ILE A 400 -13.36 9.97 -0.90
N ARG A 401 -12.02 9.97 -0.92
CA ARG A 401 -11.19 10.97 -1.56
C ARG A 401 -10.51 10.37 -2.77
N PHE A 402 -10.26 11.20 -3.77
CA PHE A 402 -9.72 10.73 -5.03
C PHE A 402 -8.34 11.31 -5.30
N PRO A 403 -7.29 10.47 -5.37
CA PRO A 403 -5.93 10.93 -5.55
C PRO A 403 -5.55 11.24 -7.01
N ASN A 404 -6.38 10.86 -7.99
CA ASN A 404 -6.11 11.05 -9.41
C ASN A 404 -7.42 11.10 -10.25
N LYS A 405 -7.31 11.60 -11.50
CA LYS A 405 -8.46 11.83 -12.41
C LYS A 405 -9.15 10.54 -12.87
N ASP A 406 -8.36 9.56 -13.29
CA ASP A 406 -8.83 8.27 -13.81
C ASP A 406 -9.71 7.53 -12.80
N LEU A 407 -9.28 7.47 -11.55
CA LEU A 407 -10.01 6.78 -10.50
C LEU A 407 -11.41 7.37 -10.28
N ILE A 408 -11.58 8.70 -10.41
CA ILE A 408 -12.91 9.30 -10.28
C ILE A 408 -13.84 8.81 -11.37
N GLU A 409 -13.37 8.85 -12.62
CA GLU A 409 -14.18 8.46 -13.75
C GLU A 409 -14.61 7.00 -13.64
N ARG A 410 -13.68 6.12 -13.24
CA ARG A 410 -13.97 4.70 -12.97
C ARG A 410 -14.93 4.49 -11.78
N MET A 411 -14.72 5.15 -10.64
CA MET A 411 -15.54 4.94 -9.43
C MET A 411 -16.91 5.66 -9.49
N THR A 412 -17.02 6.74 -10.26
CA THR A 412 -18.19 7.63 -10.21
C THR A 412 -18.90 7.77 -11.55
N GLY A 413 -18.27 7.42 -12.67
CA GLY A 413 -18.76 7.73 -14.02
C GLY A 413 -18.75 9.22 -14.36
N LYS A 414 -18.11 10.07 -13.54
CA LYS A 414 -18.03 11.52 -13.73
C LYS A 414 -16.59 11.95 -13.96
N LYS A 415 -16.42 12.97 -14.81
CA LYS A 415 -15.10 13.56 -15.06
C LYS A 415 -14.65 14.40 -13.87
N TRP A 416 -13.34 14.40 -13.62
CA TRP A 416 -12.70 15.16 -12.53
C TRP A 416 -13.12 16.63 -12.47
N GLU A 417 -13.17 17.32 -13.62
CA GLU A 417 -13.51 18.75 -13.67
C GLU A 417 -14.97 19.04 -13.31
N TYR A 418 -15.87 18.07 -13.50
CA TYR A 418 -17.28 18.21 -13.11
C TYR A 418 -17.47 18.22 -11.59
N LEU A 419 -16.61 17.50 -10.85
CA LEU A 419 -16.67 17.44 -9.39
C LEU A 419 -15.78 18.48 -8.71
N LYS A 420 -14.67 18.90 -9.34
CA LYS A 420 -13.65 19.82 -8.79
C LYS A 420 -14.16 21.25 -8.62
N GLY A 421 -15.12 21.65 -9.43
CA GLY A 421 -15.96 22.79 -9.13
C GLY A 421 -17.33 22.25 -8.81
N GLY A 422 -17.84 22.48 -7.60
CA GLY A 422 -19.21 22.97 -7.55
C GLY A 422 -19.20 24.16 -8.50
N LEU A 423 -19.66 23.95 -9.74
CA LEU A 423 -19.51 24.89 -10.83
C LEU A 423 -19.75 26.30 -10.25
N LYS A 424 -19.00 27.29 -10.74
CA LYS A 424 -19.63 28.57 -11.03
C LYS A 424 -20.81 28.25 -11.95
N ARG A 425 -21.88 27.67 -11.41
CA ARG A 425 -23.15 27.49 -12.08
C ARG A 425 -23.55 28.94 -12.19
N ASN A 426 -23.52 29.47 -13.41
CA ASN A 426 -24.19 30.72 -13.71
C ASN A 426 -25.51 30.68 -12.91
N GLN A 427 -25.79 31.73 -12.14
CA GLN A 427 -26.95 31.82 -11.24
C GLN A 427 -28.30 31.58 -11.94
N ASN A 428 -28.29 31.35 -13.25
CA ASN A 428 -29.43 30.99 -14.09
C ASN A 428 -29.63 29.47 -14.30
N GLN A 429 -28.72 28.58 -13.85
CA GLN A 429 -28.90 27.11 -13.90
C GLN A 429 -29.31 26.50 -12.55
N SER A 430 -29.32 27.28 -11.47
CA SER A 430 -29.77 26.87 -10.13
C SER A 430 -31.30 26.92 -9.95
N MET A 431 -32.08 27.06 -11.02
CA MET A 431 -33.56 27.09 -10.96
C MET A 431 -34.24 25.84 -11.52
N LEU A 432 -33.49 24.78 -11.83
CA LEU A 432 -34.08 23.47 -12.12
C LEU A 432 -34.28 22.71 -10.78
N PRO A 433 -35.53 22.38 -10.40
CA PRO A 433 -35.80 21.58 -9.21
C PRO A 433 -35.03 20.25 -9.27
N GLY A 434 -34.28 19.91 -8.22
CA GLY A 434 -33.53 18.65 -8.10
C GLY A 434 -32.01 18.73 -8.28
N PHE A 435 -31.43 19.91 -8.50
CA PHE A 435 -29.97 20.08 -8.67
C PHE A 435 -29.20 20.46 -7.39
N ASP A 436 -29.90 20.84 -6.31
CA ASP A 436 -29.34 21.23 -5.02
C ASP A 436 -29.04 20.04 -4.08
N ASP A 437 -29.51 18.83 -4.44
CA ASP A 437 -29.31 17.60 -3.66
C ASP A 437 -27.96 16.91 -3.90
N TYR A 438 -27.21 17.33 -4.93
CA TYR A 438 -25.92 16.73 -5.25
C TYR A 438 -24.80 17.26 -4.34
N GLY A 439 -24.09 16.36 -3.66
CA GLY A 439 -22.86 16.72 -2.95
C GLY A 439 -21.75 17.23 -3.90
N SER A 440 -20.66 17.75 -3.34
CA SER A 440 -19.58 18.40 -4.10
C SER A 440 -18.19 17.98 -3.60
N TYR A 441 -17.16 18.24 -4.41
CA TYR A 441 -15.77 18.01 -4.04
C TYR A 441 -14.95 19.30 -4.20
N VAL A 442 -13.91 19.44 -3.37
CA VAL A 442 -12.94 20.52 -3.43
C VAL A 442 -11.55 19.95 -3.65
N PHE A 443 -10.77 20.57 -4.54
CA PHE A 443 -9.40 20.16 -4.79
C PHE A 443 -8.45 20.74 -3.76
N LYS A 444 -7.77 19.87 -3.02
CA LYS A 444 -6.85 20.24 -1.94
C LYS A 444 -5.66 19.29 -1.95
N GLU A 445 -4.43 19.81 -1.92
CA GLU A 445 -3.19 19.03 -1.83
C GLU A 445 -3.05 17.89 -2.87
N LYS A 446 -3.40 18.17 -4.13
CA LYS A 446 -3.32 17.20 -5.23
C LYS A 446 -4.27 16.00 -5.10
N ILE A 447 -5.34 16.12 -4.31
CA ILE A 447 -6.44 15.15 -4.21
C ILE A 447 -7.80 15.88 -4.24
N LEU A 448 -8.87 15.21 -4.67
CA LEU A 448 -10.23 15.70 -4.52
C LEU A 448 -10.83 15.19 -3.21
N CYS A 449 -11.29 16.12 -2.38
CA CYS A 449 -11.89 15.85 -1.08
C CYS A 449 -13.37 16.21 -1.09
N PRO A 450 -14.24 15.41 -0.46
CA PRO A 450 -15.65 15.75 -0.30
C PRO A 450 -15.82 17.07 0.46
N GLU A 451 -16.64 17.96 -0.08
CA GLU A 451 -16.98 19.27 0.46
C GLU A 451 -18.44 19.31 0.92
N LYS A 452 -19.39 18.92 0.06
CA LYS A 452 -20.79 18.68 0.41
C LYS A 452 -21.14 17.21 0.25
N ILE A 453 -21.99 16.70 1.13
CA ILE A 453 -22.49 15.33 1.09
C ILE A 453 -23.95 15.36 0.62
N HIS A 454 -24.33 14.40 -0.22
CA HIS A 454 -25.69 14.27 -0.75
C HIS A 454 -26.73 14.21 0.37
N SER A 455 -27.87 14.89 0.20
CA SER A 455 -28.92 15.06 1.22
C SER A 455 -29.41 13.74 1.81
N SER A 456 -29.65 12.72 0.98
CA SER A 456 -30.05 11.38 1.44
C SER A 456 -29.12 10.75 2.48
N TRP A 457 -27.81 11.01 2.44
CA TRP A 457 -26.90 10.56 3.50
C TRP A 457 -27.07 11.37 4.78
N LEU A 458 -27.27 12.68 4.64
CA LEU A 458 -27.45 13.61 5.76
C LEU A 458 -28.74 13.29 6.53
N GLU A 459 -29.83 13.01 5.82
CA GLU A 459 -31.10 12.55 6.40
C GLU A 459 -30.93 11.28 7.24
N MET A 460 -30.14 10.31 6.75
CA MET A 460 -29.85 9.07 7.48
C MET A 460 -28.97 9.27 8.72
N ILE A 461 -28.05 10.23 8.68
CA ILE A 461 -27.19 10.57 9.83
C ILE A 461 -27.99 11.34 10.88
N ASN A 462 -28.93 12.18 10.43
CA ASN A 462 -29.76 13.05 11.25
C ASN A 462 -28.90 13.96 12.17
N ASP A 463 -28.90 13.70 13.48
CA ASP A 463 -28.19 14.46 14.51
C ASP A 463 -26.84 13.85 14.92
N ASN A 464 -26.41 12.79 14.21
CA ASN A 464 -25.18 12.05 14.46
C ASN A 464 -25.12 11.27 15.80
N ASN A 465 -26.20 11.21 16.57
CA ASN A 465 -26.31 10.40 17.80
C ASN A 465 -26.84 8.99 17.54
N GLY A 466 -27.38 8.76 16.33
CA GLY A 466 -28.01 7.51 15.93
C GLY A 466 -27.06 6.36 15.61
N ARG A 467 -27.63 5.32 14.97
CA ARG A 467 -26.91 4.13 14.50
C ARG A 467 -25.95 4.45 13.36
N ILE A 468 -26.35 5.35 12.47
CA ILE A 468 -25.56 5.82 11.33
C ILE A 468 -24.98 7.17 11.72
N ARG A 469 -23.66 7.34 11.56
CA ARG A 469 -22.94 8.54 11.95
C ARG A 469 -21.86 8.90 10.95
N MET A 470 -21.48 10.16 10.90
CA MET A 470 -20.33 10.67 10.16
C MET A 470 -19.54 11.62 11.08
N CYS A 471 -18.22 11.58 11.01
CA CYS A 471 -17.40 12.48 11.83
C CYS A 471 -17.68 13.94 11.41
N HIS A 472 -18.20 14.76 12.32
CA HIS A 472 -18.31 16.22 12.18
C HIS A 472 -17.30 16.87 13.13
N HIS A 473 -16.92 18.12 12.84
CA HIS A 473 -15.90 18.84 13.62
C HIS A 473 -16.31 20.25 14.04
N THR A 474 -17.55 20.63 13.75
CA THR A 474 -18.15 21.92 14.12
C THR A 474 -19.48 21.69 14.84
N LEU A 475 -19.89 22.68 15.62
CA LEU A 475 -21.23 22.77 16.22
C LEU A 475 -22.33 22.89 15.18
N GLU A 476 -21.97 23.29 13.95
CA GLU A 476 -22.85 23.47 12.79
C GLU A 476 -23.04 22.17 11.98
N ASN A 477 -22.57 21.02 12.46
CA ASN A 477 -22.64 19.74 11.76
C ASN A 477 -22.04 19.77 10.34
N THR A 478 -21.00 20.58 10.10
CA THR A 478 -20.31 20.54 8.82
C THR A 478 -19.51 19.24 8.69
N TYR A 479 -20.01 18.36 7.84
CA TYR A 479 -19.43 17.04 7.58
C TYR A 479 -18.22 17.17 6.67
N CYS A 480 -17.03 16.91 7.22
CA CYS A 480 -15.79 17.19 6.52
C CYS A 480 -15.17 15.91 5.94
N GLY A 481 -15.21 15.76 4.61
CA GLY A 481 -14.32 14.85 3.90
C GLY A 481 -12.84 15.25 4.00
N GLY A 482 -12.55 16.50 4.40
CA GLY A 482 -11.24 17.15 4.49
C GLY A 482 -10.47 17.00 5.81
N CYS A 483 -10.96 16.27 6.82
CA CYS A 483 -10.31 16.12 8.14
C CYS A 483 -9.00 15.28 8.19
N PHE A 484 -8.24 15.34 7.12
CA PHE A 484 -6.85 14.89 7.06
C PHE A 484 -5.96 15.89 6.29
N GLN A 485 -6.40 17.15 6.11
CA GLN A 485 -5.71 18.16 5.28
C GLN A 485 -5.56 19.55 5.92
N ALA A 486 -5.89 19.75 7.20
CA ALA A 486 -5.50 21.02 7.81
C ALA A 486 -4.00 20.99 8.14
N LYS A 487 -3.34 22.11 7.87
CA LYS A 487 -1.90 22.32 7.75
C LYS A 487 -1.08 21.60 8.85
N GLY A 488 -0.09 20.85 8.40
CA GLY A 488 0.91 20.17 9.22
C GLY A 488 1.81 19.36 8.30
N GLU A 489 2.83 20.02 7.78
CA GLU A 489 3.77 19.56 6.76
C GLU A 489 4.34 18.17 7.13
N ILE A 490 4.25 17.24 6.18
CA ILE A 490 5.19 16.13 6.11
C ILE A 490 6.21 16.56 5.05
N THR A 491 7.40 16.93 5.50
CA THR A 491 8.65 16.67 4.79
C THR A 491 9.28 15.39 5.35
#